data_AF-A0ABC8UJ31-F1
#
_entry.id   AF-A0ABC8UJ31-F1
#
_cell.length_a   1.000
_cell.length_b   1.000
_cell.length_c   1.000
_cell.angle_alpha   90.00
_cell.angle_beta   90.00
_cell.angle_gamma   90.00
#
_symmetry.space_group_name_H-M   'P 1'
#
loop_
_entity.id
_entity.type
_entity.pdbx_description
1 polymer ?
#
loop_
_entity_poly.entity_id
_entity_poly.type
_entity_poly.pdbx_seq_one_letter_code
_entity_poly.pdbx_strand_id
1 'polypeptide(L)'
;MVSNGDNSFFQDYKNVLNSKANEESLANFAWWEPSHGRFSFGHPWKQYLKIGVLSRQCAYQIETLNGYINNQHQAPLEFRRKIQQACTKLSSESSKALKELASAIKNMTNPSSCDLHLQNSKTAVEELKIALEASMTVETDLLEVISAVTVASILINIIDCVENISESIHELSDQARFKTVKSNITPEKPQLFHCGSVKPVSDGGSGDHVVITVSPENGNPQGLMRSQQVEV
;
A
#
# COMPACT_ATOMS: atom_id res chain seq x y z
N MET A 1 0.79 -7.98 39.43
CA MET A 1 1.67 -8.32 38.29
C MET A 1 1.04 -7.71 37.04
N VAL A 2 1.63 -6.63 36.55
CA VAL A 2 1.20 -5.97 35.30
C VAL A 2 1.78 -6.80 34.16
N SER A 3 0.92 -7.27 33.24
CA SER A 3 1.33 -8.01 32.06
C SER A 3 2.25 -7.14 31.19
N ASN A 4 3.49 -7.60 31.02
CA ASN A 4 4.53 -6.94 30.24
C ASN A 4 4.35 -7.14 28.71
N GLY A 5 3.12 -7.44 28.26
CA GLY A 5 2.78 -7.82 26.89
C GLY A 5 2.02 -6.76 26.09
N ASP A 6 1.45 -5.75 26.76
CA ASP A 6 0.53 -4.79 26.11
C ASP A 6 1.25 -3.57 25.52
N ASN A 7 2.51 -3.34 25.91
CA ASN A 7 3.30 -2.19 25.44
C ASN A 7 3.93 -2.40 24.05
N SER A 8 4.04 -3.64 23.56
CA SER A 8 4.63 -3.92 22.24
C SER A 8 3.65 -3.65 21.11
N PHE A 9 2.38 -4.05 21.26
CA PHE A 9 1.34 -3.85 20.25
C PHE A 9 1.01 -2.37 20.03
N PHE A 10 1.12 -1.55 21.08
CA PHE A 10 0.84 -0.12 20.99
C PHE A 10 1.92 0.67 20.24
N GLN A 11 2.97 0.01 19.73
CA GLN A 11 4.15 0.69 19.22
C GLN A 11 4.55 0.32 17.79
N ASP A 12 3.79 -0.55 17.11
CA ASP A 12 4.09 -0.99 15.74
C ASP A 12 4.20 0.16 14.73
N TYR A 13 3.52 1.29 14.98
CA TYR A 13 3.65 2.49 14.15
C TYR A 13 5.09 3.07 14.13
N LYS A 14 5.93 2.78 15.14
CA LYS A 14 7.36 3.18 15.12
C LYS A 14 8.13 2.50 13.99
N ASN A 15 7.71 1.31 13.57
CA ASN A 15 8.32 0.66 12.41
C ASN A 15 8.04 1.46 11.13
N VAL A 16 6.83 2.03 11.00
CA VAL A 16 6.47 2.93 9.89
C VAL A 16 7.26 4.24 9.95
N LEU A 17 7.42 4.84 11.14
CA LEU A 17 8.23 6.07 11.30
C LEU A 17 9.67 5.88 10.84
N ASN A 18 10.25 4.71 11.08
CA ASN A 18 11.63 4.38 10.72
C ASN A 18 11.78 3.71 9.34
N SER A 19 10.71 3.58 8.55
CA SER A 19 10.73 2.80 7.30
C SER A 19 11.37 3.52 6.11
N LYS A 20 11.56 4.85 6.19
CA LYS A 20 11.92 5.70 5.03
C LYS A 20 13.12 5.19 4.24
N ALA A 21 14.26 4.99 4.90
CA ALA A 21 15.50 4.60 4.21
C ALA A 21 15.37 3.22 3.55
N ASN A 22 14.66 2.30 4.20
CA ASN A 22 14.41 0.96 3.66
C ASN A 22 13.49 1.02 2.43
N GLU A 23 12.40 1.77 2.51
CA GLU A 23 11.46 1.95 1.38
C GLU A 23 12.13 2.62 0.17
N GLU A 24 12.93 3.67 0.39
CA GLU A 24 13.69 4.35 -0.67
C GLU A 24 14.69 3.40 -1.33
N SER A 25 15.42 2.61 -0.51
CA SER A 25 16.34 1.61 -1.02
C SER A 25 15.62 0.54 -1.85
N LEU A 26 14.49 0.00 -1.37
CA LEU A 26 13.70 -1.00 -2.08
C LEU A 26 13.16 -0.47 -3.40
N ALA A 27 12.62 0.75 -3.42
CA ALA A 27 12.13 1.37 -4.65
C ALA A 27 13.25 1.60 -5.68
N ASN A 28 14.46 1.96 -5.22
CA ASN A 28 15.63 2.12 -6.08
C ASN A 28 16.08 0.79 -6.70
N PHE A 29 16.05 -0.31 -5.95
CA PHE A 29 16.37 -1.63 -6.50
C PHE A 29 15.29 -2.10 -7.47
N ALA A 30 14.02 -1.97 -7.09
CA ALA A 30 12.87 -2.40 -7.89
C ALA A 30 12.77 -1.67 -9.25
N TRP A 31 13.29 -0.45 -9.34
CA TRP A 31 13.39 0.29 -10.59
C TRP A 31 14.17 -0.44 -11.69
N TRP A 32 15.16 -1.26 -11.31
CA TRP A 32 16.02 -2.00 -12.25
C TRP A 32 15.50 -3.41 -12.55
N GLU A 33 14.43 -3.85 -11.89
CA GLU A 33 13.93 -5.20 -12.08
C GLU A 33 13.26 -5.33 -13.46
N PRO A 34 13.58 -6.39 -14.23
CA PRO A 34 12.80 -6.72 -15.41
C PRO A 34 11.37 -7.03 -15.01
N SER A 35 10.43 -6.95 -15.96
CA SER A 35 9.04 -7.34 -15.67
C SER A 35 8.97 -8.79 -15.17
N HIS A 36 8.27 -9.00 -14.05
CA HIS A 36 8.13 -10.32 -13.45
C HIS A 36 6.86 -10.41 -12.59
N GLY A 37 6.24 -11.59 -12.57
CA GLY A 37 5.06 -11.86 -11.74
C GLY A 37 3.91 -10.89 -12.00
N ARG A 38 3.59 -10.05 -11.01
CA ARG A 38 2.54 -9.03 -11.09
C ARG A 38 3.08 -7.62 -11.38
N PHE A 39 4.40 -7.46 -11.49
CA PHE A 39 5.08 -6.20 -11.76
C PHE A 39 5.41 -6.10 -13.24
N SER A 40 4.80 -5.12 -13.89
CA SER A 40 5.03 -4.86 -15.33
C SER A 40 6.27 -4.00 -15.55
N PHE A 41 6.80 -3.98 -16.78
CA PHE A 41 7.87 -3.05 -17.13
C PHE A 41 7.39 -1.60 -16.93
N GLY A 42 8.20 -0.78 -16.26
CA GLY A 42 7.81 0.60 -15.93
C GLY A 42 6.79 0.70 -14.79
N HIS A 43 6.77 -0.28 -13.87
CA HIS A 43 5.90 -0.27 -12.69
C HIS A 43 6.04 1.06 -11.90
N PRO A 44 4.94 1.63 -11.36
CA PRO A 44 4.94 2.96 -10.76
C PRO A 44 5.54 2.98 -9.33
N TRP A 45 6.82 2.63 -9.19
CA TRP A 45 7.53 2.56 -7.89
C TRP A 45 7.50 3.86 -7.09
N LYS A 46 7.49 5.02 -7.78
CA LYS A 46 7.38 6.35 -7.13
C LYS A 46 6.10 6.51 -6.31
N GLN A 47 5.03 5.83 -6.72
CA GLN A 47 3.75 5.91 -6.01
C GLN A 47 3.82 5.21 -4.64
N TYR A 48 4.61 4.14 -4.50
CA TYR A 48 4.86 3.50 -3.21
C TYR A 48 5.61 4.44 -2.25
N LEU A 49 6.55 5.24 -2.75
CA LEU A 49 7.24 6.26 -1.93
C LEU A 49 6.28 7.36 -1.47
N LYS A 50 5.37 7.82 -2.35
CA LYS A 50 4.31 8.77 -1.99
C LYS A 50 3.42 8.20 -0.87
N ILE A 51 2.96 6.97 -1.03
CA ILE A 51 2.18 6.26 0.00
C ILE A 51 2.97 6.12 1.31
N GLY A 52 4.27 5.82 1.25
CA GLY A 52 5.14 5.75 2.42
C GLY A 52 5.24 7.09 3.17
N VAL A 53 5.35 8.22 2.45
CA VAL A 53 5.35 9.56 3.06
C VAL A 53 4.06 9.82 3.82
N LEU A 54 2.91 9.57 3.18
CA LEU A 54 1.59 9.73 3.81
C LEU A 54 1.41 8.77 4.98
N SER A 55 1.88 7.53 4.87
CA SER A 55 1.82 6.54 5.96
C SER A 55 2.60 6.99 7.19
N ARG A 56 3.78 7.60 7.00
CA ARG A 56 4.55 8.21 8.09
C ARG A 56 3.86 9.42 8.70
N GLN A 57 3.23 10.28 7.90
CA GLN A 57 2.42 11.38 8.43
C GLN A 57 1.29 10.86 9.32
N CYS A 58 0.61 9.78 8.91
CA CYS A 58 -0.40 9.10 9.72
C CYS A 58 0.21 8.59 11.04
N ALA A 59 1.37 7.93 10.96
CA ALA A 59 2.05 7.39 12.13
C ALA A 59 2.45 8.48 13.14
N TYR A 60 2.82 9.68 12.71
CA TYR A 60 3.06 10.81 13.62
C TYR A 60 1.80 11.28 14.34
N GLN A 61 0.64 11.26 13.68
CA GLN A 61 -0.64 11.56 14.35
C GLN A 61 -0.96 10.50 15.40
N ILE A 62 -0.71 9.22 15.11
CA ILE A 62 -0.88 8.11 16.07
C ILE A 62 0.10 8.25 17.25
N GLU A 63 1.35 8.63 17.00
CA GLU A 63 2.33 8.90 18.06
C GLU A 63 1.86 10.02 18.99
N THR A 64 1.35 11.11 18.40
CA THR A 64 0.78 12.23 19.13
C THR A 64 -0.43 11.78 19.95
N LEU A 65 -1.35 11.04 19.35
CA LEU A 65 -2.54 10.48 20.01
C LEU A 65 -2.14 9.62 21.22
N ASN A 66 -1.15 8.75 21.07
CA ASN A 66 -0.63 7.91 22.15
C ASN A 66 -0.09 8.77 23.32
N GLY A 67 0.56 9.89 23.04
CA GLY A 67 1.00 10.84 24.06
C GLY A 67 -0.15 11.45 24.86
N TYR A 68 -1.28 11.73 24.21
CA TYR A 68 -2.46 12.33 24.87
C TYR A 68 -3.33 11.32 25.60
N ILE A 69 -3.52 10.10 25.07
CA ILE A 69 -4.35 9.07 25.71
C ILE A 69 -3.80 8.70 27.10
N ASN A 70 -2.48 8.56 27.23
CA ASN A 70 -1.84 8.24 28.51
C ASN A 70 -1.98 9.36 29.56
N ASN A 71 -2.23 10.59 29.12
CA ASN A 71 -2.34 11.78 29.97
C ASN A 71 -3.79 12.32 30.06
N GLN A 72 -4.78 11.60 29.53
CA GLN A 72 -6.14 12.11 29.33
C GLN A 72 -6.93 12.35 30.62
N HIS A 73 -6.36 12.11 31.81
CA HIS A 73 -7.05 12.03 33.11
C HIS A 73 -7.84 13.29 33.54
N GLN A 74 -7.66 14.44 32.89
CA GLN A 74 -8.25 15.72 33.32
C GLN A 74 -9.70 15.99 32.87
N ALA A 75 -10.19 15.37 31.79
CA ALA A 75 -11.55 15.64 31.31
C ALA A 75 -12.68 15.03 32.19
N PRO A 76 -13.81 15.74 32.40
CA PRO A 76 -14.97 15.21 33.10
C PRO A 76 -15.51 13.93 32.45
N LEU A 77 -15.96 12.97 33.28
CA LEU A 77 -16.44 11.67 32.81
C LEU A 77 -17.61 11.79 31.83
N GLU A 78 -18.57 12.67 32.12
CA GLU A 78 -19.73 12.90 31.26
C GLU A 78 -19.33 13.43 29.88
N PHE A 79 -18.35 14.33 29.82
CA PHE A 79 -17.80 14.85 28.55
C PHE A 79 -17.20 13.70 27.72
N ARG A 80 -16.35 12.88 28.35
CA ARG A 80 -15.74 11.72 27.68
C ARG A 80 -16.82 10.76 27.15
N ARG A 81 -17.83 10.46 27.95
CA ARG A 81 -18.91 9.52 27.57
C ARG A 81 -19.68 9.98 26.34
N LYS A 82 -19.94 11.29 26.23
CA LYS A 82 -20.64 11.88 25.07
C LYS A 82 -19.86 11.70 23.76
N ILE A 83 -18.54 11.90 23.78
CA ILE A 83 -17.72 11.79 22.56
C ILE A 83 -17.20 10.37 22.29
N GLN A 84 -17.20 9.48 23.29
CA GLN A 84 -16.59 8.15 23.23
C GLN A 84 -17.13 7.31 22.06
N GLN A 85 -18.45 7.33 21.83
CA GLN A 85 -19.06 6.53 20.77
C GLN A 85 -18.53 6.92 19.39
N ALA A 86 -18.49 8.22 19.09
CA ALA A 86 -18.00 8.74 17.82
C ALA A 86 -16.49 8.48 17.65
N CYS A 87 -15.68 8.72 18.68
CA CYS A 87 -14.24 8.42 18.67
C CYS A 87 -13.94 6.93 18.43
N THR A 88 -14.72 6.04 19.06
CA THR A 88 -14.57 4.59 18.89
C THR A 88 -14.93 4.16 17.47
N LYS A 89 -16.03 4.69 16.93
CA LYS A 89 -16.46 4.44 15.55
C LYS A 89 -15.40 4.93 14.55
N LEU A 90 -14.88 6.14 14.72
CA LEU A 90 -13.80 6.69 13.90
C LEU A 90 -12.56 5.80 13.89
N SER A 91 -12.09 5.42 15.08
CA SER A 91 -10.90 4.58 15.24
C SER A 91 -11.09 3.21 14.58
N SER A 92 -12.28 2.62 14.72
CA SER A 92 -12.62 1.32 14.14
C SER A 92 -12.70 1.37 12.61
N GLU A 93 -13.44 2.33 12.06
CA GLU A 93 -13.64 2.43 10.61
C GLU A 93 -12.35 2.82 9.88
N SER A 94 -11.55 3.76 10.42
CA SER A 94 -10.23 4.08 9.85
C SER A 94 -9.25 2.90 9.87
N SER A 95 -9.24 2.12 10.95
CA SER A 95 -8.40 0.92 11.04
C SER A 95 -8.81 -0.14 10.01
N LYS A 96 -10.12 -0.32 9.79
CA LYS A 96 -10.63 -1.22 8.75
C LYS A 96 -10.25 -0.73 7.35
N ALA A 97 -10.42 0.56 7.06
CA ALA A 97 -10.00 1.16 5.79
C ALA A 97 -8.51 0.94 5.52
N LEU A 98 -7.63 1.24 6.48
CA LEU A 98 -6.19 0.99 6.36
C LEU A 98 -5.87 -0.48 6.12
N LYS A 99 -6.55 -1.39 6.83
CA LYS A 99 -6.36 -2.84 6.65
C LYS A 99 -6.74 -3.31 5.24
N GLU A 100 -7.83 -2.79 4.71
CA GLU A 100 -8.29 -3.11 3.37
C GLU A 100 -7.38 -2.50 2.29
N LEU A 101 -6.94 -1.25 2.46
CA LEU A 101 -5.94 -0.61 1.60
C LEU A 101 -4.63 -1.40 1.56
N ALA A 102 -4.14 -1.84 2.73
CA ALA A 102 -2.95 -2.67 2.82
C ALA A 102 -3.14 -4.03 2.11
N SER A 103 -4.31 -4.65 2.28
CA SER A 103 -4.67 -5.88 1.56
C SER A 103 -4.72 -5.67 0.05
N ALA A 104 -5.26 -4.53 -0.41
CA ALA A 104 -5.37 -4.16 -1.81
C ALA A 104 -3.98 -4.00 -2.46
N ILE A 105 -3.05 -3.29 -1.82
CA ILE A 105 -1.66 -3.20 -2.29
C ILE A 105 -1.01 -4.58 -2.33
N LYS A 106 -1.09 -5.34 -1.23
CA LYS A 106 -0.45 -6.66 -1.11
C LYS A 106 -0.93 -7.63 -2.18
N ASN A 107 -2.22 -7.61 -2.49
CA ASN A 107 -2.82 -8.51 -3.46
C ASN A 107 -2.87 -7.91 -4.87
N MET A 108 -2.51 -6.64 -5.05
CA MET A 108 -2.69 -5.86 -6.28
C MET A 108 -4.11 -5.96 -6.83
N THR A 109 -5.06 -5.76 -5.92
CA THR A 109 -6.50 -5.75 -6.20
C THR A 109 -7.06 -4.36 -6.04
N ASN A 110 -8.18 -4.07 -6.70
CA ASN A 110 -8.86 -2.79 -6.59
C ASN A 110 -9.13 -2.42 -5.10
N PRO A 111 -8.82 -1.18 -4.66
CA PRO A 111 -8.96 -0.73 -3.27
C PRO A 111 -10.37 -0.31 -2.85
N SER A 112 -11.38 -0.37 -3.73
CA SER A 112 -12.73 0.17 -3.50
C SER A 112 -13.51 -0.45 -2.33
N SER A 113 -13.02 -1.54 -1.73
CA SER A 113 -13.66 -2.04 -0.50
C SER A 113 -13.56 -1.02 0.64
N CYS A 114 -12.47 -0.24 0.68
CA CYS A 114 -12.21 0.71 1.76
C CYS A 114 -13.17 1.91 1.75
N ASP A 115 -13.81 2.20 0.61
CA ASP A 115 -14.67 3.38 0.39
C ASP A 115 -15.83 3.41 1.38
N LEU A 116 -16.40 2.25 1.69
CA LEU A 116 -17.47 2.12 2.69
C LEU A 116 -16.99 2.58 4.08
N HIS A 117 -15.79 2.15 4.48
CA HIS A 117 -15.20 2.50 5.77
C HIS A 117 -14.81 3.98 5.84
N LEU A 118 -14.34 4.56 4.73
CA LEU A 118 -14.08 6.00 4.64
C LEU A 118 -15.37 6.82 4.76
N GLN A 119 -16.44 6.42 4.07
CA GLN A 119 -17.73 7.09 4.18
C GLN A 119 -18.30 7.01 5.61
N ASN A 120 -18.20 5.84 6.25
CA ASN A 120 -18.60 5.67 7.64
C ASN A 120 -17.76 6.52 8.59
N SER A 121 -16.45 6.67 8.31
CA SER A 121 -15.55 7.54 9.08
C SER A 121 -15.96 9.01 8.95
N LYS A 122 -16.26 9.50 7.73
CA LYS A 122 -16.79 10.86 7.50
C LYS A 122 -18.06 11.13 8.27
N THR A 123 -18.98 10.17 8.29
CA THR A 123 -20.22 10.26 9.07
C THR A 123 -19.91 10.35 10.57
N ALA A 124 -18.96 9.55 11.05
CA ALA A 124 -18.54 9.58 12.45
C ALA A 124 -17.79 10.87 12.84
N VAL A 125 -17.13 11.55 11.89
CA VAL A 125 -16.55 12.89 12.11
C VAL A 125 -17.65 13.90 12.40
N GLU A 126 -18.72 13.89 11.61
CA GLU A 126 -19.86 14.79 11.84
C GLU A 126 -20.58 14.47 13.16
N GLU A 127 -20.76 13.18 13.49
CA GLU A 127 -21.27 12.76 14.80
C GLU A 127 -20.38 13.26 15.95
N LEU A 128 -19.05 13.21 15.79
CA LEU A 128 -18.10 13.70 16.78
C LEU A 128 -18.18 15.22 16.96
N LYS A 129 -18.28 15.98 15.86
CA LYS A 129 -18.44 17.45 15.92
C LYS A 129 -19.72 17.83 16.65
N ILE A 130 -20.85 17.20 16.31
CA ILE A 130 -22.14 17.41 16.99
C ILE A 130 -22.04 17.06 18.48
N ALA A 131 -21.42 15.91 18.81
CA ALA A 131 -21.23 15.50 20.20
C ALA A 131 -20.35 16.47 20.97
N LEU A 132 -19.31 17.01 20.34
CA LEU A 132 -18.40 17.99 20.93
C LEU A 132 -19.14 19.31 21.23
N GLU A 133 -19.88 19.84 20.26
CA GLU A 133 -20.71 21.04 20.41
C GLU A 133 -21.76 20.87 21.51
N ALA A 134 -22.46 19.73 21.54
CA ALA A 134 -23.44 19.41 22.59
C ALA A 134 -22.81 19.16 23.98
N SER A 135 -21.49 18.99 24.04
CA SER A 135 -20.74 18.81 25.28
C SER A 135 -20.16 20.11 25.81
N MET A 136 -19.94 21.11 24.95
CA MET A 136 -19.44 22.43 25.33
C MET A 136 -20.60 23.35 25.71
N THR A 137 -20.90 23.44 27.01
CA THR A 137 -21.85 24.41 27.59
C THR A 137 -21.12 25.67 28.06
N VAL A 138 -21.86 26.74 28.37
CA VAL A 138 -21.32 28.02 28.90
C VAL A 138 -20.48 27.82 30.18
N GLU A 139 -20.73 26.74 30.93
CA GLU A 139 -20.01 26.40 32.17
C GLU A 139 -18.82 25.45 31.97
N THR A 140 -18.53 25.04 30.73
CA THR A 140 -17.44 24.09 30.47
C THR A 140 -16.09 24.80 30.64
N ASP A 141 -15.31 24.39 31.64
CA ASP A 141 -13.92 24.83 31.75
C ASP A 141 -13.10 24.22 30.60
N LEU A 142 -12.65 25.09 29.69
CA LEU A 142 -11.86 24.71 28.54
C LEU A 142 -10.58 23.96 28.97
N LEU A 143 -9.99 24.33 30.12
CA LEU A 143 -8.77 23.70 30.62
C LEU A 143 -9.00 22.24 31.00
N GLU A 144 -10.18 21.90 31.52
CA GLU A 144 -10.53 20.52 31.88
C GLU A 144 -10.74 19.64 30.64
N VAL A 145 -11.31 20.20 29.57
CA VAL A 145 -11.65 19.42 28.36
C VAL A 145 -10.58 19.46 27.27
N ILE A 146 -9.56 20.32 27.37
CA ILE A 146 -8.56 20.55 26.30
C ILE A 146 -7.93 19.26 25.78
N SER A 147 -7.57 18.34 26.66
CA SER A 147 -6.97 17.05 26.29
C SER A 147 -7.93 16.18 25.47
N ALA A 148 -9.21 16.16 25.83
CA ALA A 148 -10.22 15.39 25.13
C ALA A 148 -10.59 16.01 23.76
N VAL A 149 -10.65 17.34 23.68
CA VAL A 149 -10.79 18.07 22.40
C VAL A 149 -9.59 17.82 21.49
N THR A 150 -8.38 17.79 22.06
CA THR A 150 -7.15 17.51 21.31
C THR A 150 -7.15 16.08 20.76
N VAL A 151 -7.53 15.09 21.56
CA VAL A 151 -7.71 13.70 21.11
C VAL A 151 -8.72 13.61 19.96
N ALA A 152 -9.87 14.27 20.07
CA ALA A 152 -10.87 14.33 19.00
C ALA A 152 -10.29 14.94 17.70
N SER A 153 -9.53 16.03 17.83
CA SER A 153 -8.90 16.71 16.69
C SER A 153 -7.83 15.83 16.01
N ILE A 154 -7.01 15.13 16.79
CA ILE A 154 -5.99 14.21 16.25
C ILE A 154 -6.67 13.04 15.53
N LEU A 155 -7.77 12.50 16.05
CA LEU A 155 -8.53 11.45 15.37
C LEU A 155 -9.06 11.91 14.01
N ILE A 156 -9.53 13.16 13.89
CA ILE A 156 -9.95 13.75 12.61
C ILE A 156 -8.75 13.83 11.66
N ASN A 157 -7.59 14.32 12.11
CA ASN A 157 -6.37 14.36 11.29
C ASN A 157 -5.93 12.96 10.81
N ILE A 158 -6.14 11.92 11.62
CA ILE A 158 -5.88 10.53 11.21
C ILE A 158 -6.80 10.16 10.05
N ILE A 159 -8.10 10.49 10.09
CA ILE A 159 -9.02 10.22 8.97
C ILE A 159 -8.55 10.90 7.70
N ASP A 160 -8.22 12.19 7.76
CA ASP A 160 -7.71 12.94 6.60
C ASP A 160 -6.46 12.28 6.04
N CYS A 161 -5.58 11.75 6.91
CA CYS A 161 -4.42 11.01 6.46
C CYS A 161 -4.78 9.69 5.77
N VAL A 162 -5.76 8.93 6.28
CA VAL A 162 -6.23 7.69 5.63
C VAL A 162 -6.88 7.98 4.27
N GLU A 163 -7.59 9.10 4.13
CA GLU A 163 -8.16 9.54 2.85
C GLU A 163 -7.07 9.83 1.81
N ASN A 164 -6.05 10.61 2.19
CA ASN A 164 -4.90 10.88 1.31
C ASN A 164 -4.15 9.60 0.89
N ILE A 165 -4.00 8.65 1.83
CA ILE A 165 -3.43 7.33 1.54
C ILE A 165 -4.31 6.58 0.55
N SER A 166 -5.63 6.57 0.76
CA SER A 166 -6.58 5.92 -0.15
C SER A 166 -6.48 6.48 -1.57
N GLU A 167 -6.54 7.81 -1.74
CA GLU A 167 -6.41 8.46 -3.05
C GLU A 167 -5.11 8.06 -3.75
N SER A 168 -3.99 8.03 -3.02
CA SER A 168 -2.70 7.62 -3.57
C SER A 168 -2.66 6.13 -3.95
N ILE A 169 -3.40 5.27 -3.24
CA ILE A 169 -3.50 3.84 -3.56
C ILE A 169 -4.46 3.61 -4.74
N HIS A 170 -5.53 4.40 -4.89
CA HIS A 170 -6.35 4.40 -6.09
C HIS A 170 -5.53 4.80 -7.33
N GLU A 171 -4.73 5.87 -7.22
CA GLU A 171 -3.81 6.27 -8.29
C GLU A 171 -2.78 5.16 -8.62
N LEU A 172 -2.22 4.50 -7.60
CA LEU A 172 -1.36 3.32 -7.81
C LEU A 172 -2.10 2.21 -8.54
N SER A 173 -3.33 1.92 -8.10
CA SER A 173 -4.18 0.87 -8.63
C SER A 173 -4.43 1.06 -10.13
N ASP A 174 -4.71 2.29 -10.54
CA ASP A 174 -4.95 2.65 -11.93
C ASP A 174 -3.68 2.54 -12.78
N GLN A 175 -2.56 3.10 -12.31
CA GLN A 175 -1.29 3.06 -13.02
C GLN A 175 -0.74 1.64 -13.17
N ALA A 176 -0.84 0.83 -12.11
CA ALA A 176 -0.36 -0.55 -12.08
C ALA A 176 -1.39 -1.58 -12.57
N ARG A 177 -2.59 -1.13 -13.01
CA ARG A 177 -3.67 -1.98 -13.52
C ARG A 177 -4.04 -3.12 -12.57
N PHE A 178 -4.25 -2.79 -11.30
CA PHE A 178 -4.68 -3.77 -10.29
C PHE A 178 -5.97 -4.46 -10.74
N LYS A 179 -6.11 -5.73 -10.35
CA LYS A 179 -7.24 -6.56 -10.78
C LYS A 179 -8.51 -6.15 -10.02
N THR A 180 -9.61 -5.96 -10.73
CA THR A 180 -10.94 -5.94 -10.11
C THR A 180 -11.30 -7.38 -9.76
N VAL A 181 -11.58 -7.65 -8.48
CA VAL A 181 -12.09 -8.97 -8.06
C VAL A 181 -13.55 -9.07 -8.53
N LYS A 182 -13.76 -9.55 -9.75
CA LYS A 182 -15.10 -9.94 -10.21
C LYS A 182 -15.48 -11.22 -9.49
N SER A 183 -16.65 -11.25 -8.84
CA SER A 183 -17.28 -12.50 -8.43
C SER A 183 -17.50 -13.35 -9.68
N ASN A 184 -16.83 -14.49 -9.76
CA ASN A 184 -16.72 -15.31 -10.96
C ASN A 184 -18.07 -15.86 -11.43
N ILE A 185 -18.48 -15.54 -12.66
CA ILE A 185 -19.16 -16.52 -13.53
C ILE A 185 -18.61 -16.36 -14.95
N THR A 186 -18.08 -17.46 -15.51
CA THR A 186 -17.85 -17.77 -16.95
C THR A 186 -16.39 -17.71 -17.45
N PRO A 187 -15.94 -18.70 -18.27
CA PRO A 187 -14.56 -19.16 -18.26
C PRO A 187 -13.63 -18.46 -19.26
N GLU A 188 -12.35 -18.39 -18.87
CA GLU A 188 -11.25 -17.85 -19.67
C GLU A 188 -10.99 -18.65 -20.95
N LYS A 189 -10.79 -17.91 -22.05
CA LYS A 189 -10.15 -18.39 -23.27
C LYS A 189 -8.62 -18.23 -23.10
N PRO A 190 -7.78 -19.25 -23.35
CA PRO A 190 -6.34 -19.11 -23.14
C PRO A 190 -5.74 -18.16 -24.19
N GLN A 191 -5.03 -17.13 -23.75
CA GLN A 191 -4.15 -16.34 -24.60
C GLN A 191 -2.84 -17.10 -24.80
N LEU A 192 -2.55 -17.42 -26.06
CA LEU A 192 -1.31 -18.05 -26.51
C LEU A 192 -0.14 -17.10 -26.29
N PHE A 193 0.73 -17.42 -25.32
CA PHE A 193 2.08 -16.91 -25.32
C PHE A 193 2.86 -17.68 -26.38
N HIS A 194 3.29 -16.98 -27.45
CA HIS A 194 4.27 -17.51 -28.38
C HIS A 194 5.65 -17.54 -27.69
N CYS A 195 5.85 -18.50 -26.79
CA CYS A 195 7.20 -18.96 -26.47
C CYS A 195 7.66 -19.83 -27.64
N GLY A 196 8.74 -19.42 -28.31
CA GLY A 196 9.42 -20.26 -29.31
C GLY A 196 9.80 -21.58 -28.66
N SER A 197 9.17 -22.67 -29.08
CA SER A 197 9.49 -24.02 -28.61
C SER A 197 10.64 -24.55 -29.47
N VAL A 198 11.84 -24.59 -28.90
CA VAL A 198 12.96 -25.33 -29.49
C VAL A 198 12.80 -26.78 -29.07
N LYS A 199 12.56 -27.68 -30.03
CA LYS A 199 12.62 -29.12 -29.77
C LYS A 199 14.08 -29.54 -29.70
N PRO A 200 14.54 -30.21 -28.64
CA PRO A 200 15.85 -30.83 -28.67
C PRO A 200 15.81 -31.99 -29.67
N VAL A 201 16.72 -31.97 -30.65
CA VAL A 201 17.04 -33.14 -31.47
C VAL A 201 17.86 -34.07 -30.58
N SER A 202 17.28 -35.21 -30.21
CA SER A 202 18.07 -36.32 -29.69
C SER A 202 18.86 -36.91 -30.84
N ASP A 203 20.16 -36.67 -30.88
CA ASP A 203 21.08 -37.59 -31.52
C ASP A 203 22.24 -37.89 -30.58
N GLY A 204 22.55 -39.16 -30.44
CA GLY A 204 23.54 -39.66 -29.51
C GLY A 204 24.94 -39.38 -30.05
N GLY A 205 25.79 -38.80 -29.22
CA GLY A 205 27.21 -38.67 -29.55
C GLY A 205 27.89 -37.54 -28.81
N SER A 206 28.75 -37.92 -27.86
CA SER A 206 29.71 -37.09 -27.13
C SER A 206 30.38 -36.02 -28.00
N GLY A 207 30.35 -34.75 -27.57
CA GLY A 207 31.13 -33.67 -28.17
C GLY A 207 30.60 -32.28 -27.86
N ASP A 208 31.25 -31.60 -26.93
CA ASP A 208 30.89 -30.33 -26.31
C ASP A 208 31.17 -29.11 -27.20
N HIS A 209 30.30 -28.76 -28.17
CA HIS A 209 30.32 -27.42 -28.81
C HIS A 209 28.91 -27.00 -29.29
N VAL A 210 28.41 -25.85 -28.85
CA VAL A 210 27.20 -25.22 -29.42
C VAL A 210 27.63 -24.13 -30.40
N VAL A 211 27.47 -24.40 -31.70
CA VAL A 211 27.67 -23.41 -32.77
C VAL A 211 26.34 -22.72 -33.05
N ILE A 212 26.27 -21.41 -32.84
CA ILE A 212 25.12 -20.59 -33.22
C ILE A 212 25.35 -20.10 -34.65
N THR A 213 24.67 -20.73 -35.61
CA THR A 213 24.63 -20.25 -36.99
C THR A 213 23.40 -19.36 -37.16
N VAL A 214 23.61 -18.06 -37.37
CA VAL A 214 22.56 -17.11 -37.77
C VAL A 214 22.46 -17.15 -39.29
N SER A 215 21.40 -17.78 -39.81
CA SER A 215 21.08 -17.74 -41.24
C SER A 215 20.30 -16.45 -41.55
N PRO A 216 20.73 -15.62 -42.52
CA PRO A 216 19.88 -14.57 -43.08
C PRO A 216 18.97 -15.18 -44.16
N GLU A 217 17.65 -14.95 -44.07
CA GLU A 217 16.71 -15.32 -45.13
C GLU A 217 16.91 -14.45 -46.39
N ASN A 218 17.31 -15.14 -47.46
CA ASN A 218 16.95 -15.01 -48.88
C ASN A 218 16.96 -13.65 -49.61
N GLY A 219 17.91 -13.55 -50.55
CA GLY A 219 17.86 -12.64 -51.70
C GLY A 219 18.85 -13.01 -52.83
N ASN A 220 18.55 -14.08 -53.59
CA ASN A 220 19.02 -14.44 -54.95
C ASN A 220 20.53 -14.77 -55.22
N PRO A 221 20.87 -15.77 -56.07
CA PRO A 221 22.24 -16.26 -56.21
C PRO A 221 22.97 -15.71 -57.45
N GLN A 222 24.24 -15.31 -57.30
CA GLN A 222 25.27 -15.36 -58.36
C GLN A 222 26.68 -15.04 -57.82
N GLY A 223 27.65 -15.92 -58.13
CA GLY A 223 29.11 -15.66 -58.06
C GLY A 223 29.81 -16.09 -56.76
N LEU A 224 30.52 -17.23 -56.72
CA LEU A 224 31.91 -17.47 -57.14
C LEU A 224 32.93 -17.36 -55.97
N MET A 225 33.34 -18.54 -55.48
CA MET A 225 34.66 -18.95 -54.94
C MET A 225 35.60 -17.88 -54.35
N ARG A 226 35.96 -18.01 -53.06
CA ARG A 226 37.34 -18.34 -52.64
C ARG A 226 37.48 -18.57 -51.12
N SER A 227 38.16 -19.65 -50.78
CA SER A 227 38.63 -20.02 -49.44
C SER A 227 39.76 -19.12 -48.94
N GLN A 228 39.80 -18.83 -47.63
CA GLN A 228 41.05 -18.70 -46.89
C GLN A 228 40.81 -18.86 -45.37
N GLN A 229 41.44 -19.87 -44.77
CA GLN A 229 41.67 -19.98 -43.32
C GLN A 229 42.77 -18.99 -42.90
N VAL A 230 42.64 -18.38 -41.71
CA VAL A 230 43.77 -17.90 -40.90
C VAL A 230 43.41 -18.08 -39.41
N GLU A 231 44.20 -18.89 -38.71
CA GLU A 231 44.34 -18.91 -37.24
C GLU A 231 45.25 -17.76 -36.80
N VAL A 232 44.86 -17.00 -35.77
CA VAL A 232 45.50 -16.89 -34.43
C VAL A 232 44.45 -16.36 -33.46
#